data_AF-A0A120MIK1-F1
#
_entry.id   AF-A0A120MIK1-F1
#
_cell.length_a   1.000
_cell.length_b   1.000
_cell.length_c   1.000
_cell.angle_alpha   90.00
_cell.angle_beta   90.00
_cell.angle_gamma   90.00
#
_symmetry.space_group_name_H-M   'P 1'
#
loop_
_entity.id
_entity.type
_entity.pdbx_description
1 polymer ?
#
loop_
_entity_poly.entity_id
_entity_poly.type
_entity_poly.pdbx_seq_one_letter_code
_entity_poly.pdbx_strand_id
1 'polypeptide(L)'
;MEMYYYDGRSYRDIRDALDAVRDDIDFSLGDSDIDFYLRENGPVISDGEELRTASALKRTDYGLYRSIRDELIDMVMSEIREGAMAGEFPIRIPFADTVLESSE
;
A
#
# COMPACT_ATOMS: atom_id res chain seq x y z
N MET A 1 -28.21 -2.94 -4.68
CA MET A 1 -26.97 -2.47 -5.32
C MET A 1 -26.08 -2.11 -4.16
N GLU A 2 -25.03 -2.88 -3.96
CA GLU A 2 -24.10 -2.68 -2.86
C GLU A 2 -23.35 -1.36 -3.10
N MET A 3 -23.09 -0.62 -2.03
CA MET A 3 -22.29 0.61 -2.09
C MET A 3 -21.10 0.46 -1.14
N TYR A 4 -19.95 0.91 -1.60
CA TYR A 4 -18.70 0.89 -0.83
C TYR A 4 -18.40 2.29 -0.34
N TYR A 5 -17.95 2.41 0.90
CA TYR A 5 -17.67 3.66 1.57
C TYR A 5 -16.20 3.71 1.95
N TYR A 6 -15.57 4.80 1.57
CA TYR A 6 -14.16 5.05 1.86
C TYR A 6 -13.91 6.55 1.91
N ASP A 7 -13.29 7.02 2.99
CA ASP A 7 -12.98 8.44 3.23
C ASP A 7 -14.18 9.38 3.01
N GLY A 8 -15.35 9.01 3.55
CA GLY A 8 -16.58 9.81 3.41
C GLY A 8 -17.19 9.87 2.01
N ARG A 9 -16.62 9.14 1.03
CA ARG A 9 -17.15 9.01 -0.33
C ARG A 9 -17.82 7.65 -0.51
N SER A 10 -18.86 7.61 -1.33
CA SER A 10 -19.53 6.37 -1.73
C SER A 10 -19.21 6.00 -3.17
N TYR A 11 -18.98 4.71 -3.39
CA TYR A 11 -18.60 4.12 -4.66
C TYR A 11 -19.61 3.03 -5.01
N ARG A 12 -19.96 2.93 -6.30
CA ARG A 12 -20.91 1.94 -6.82
C ARG A 12 -20.24 0.66 -7.32
N ASP A 13 -18.93 0.72 -7.53
CA ASP A 13 -18.08 -0.42 -7.88
C ASP A 13 -16.98 -0.52 -6.82
N ILE A 14 -16.74 -1.72 -6.33
CA ILE A 14 -15.66 -2.01 -5.38
C ILE A 14 -14.29 -1.65 -5.97
N ARG A 15 -14.13 -1.74 -7.29
CA ARG A 15 -12.89 -1.39 -7.99
C ARG A 15 -12.57 0.08 -7.83
N ASP A 16 -13.56 0.96 -8.01
CA ASP A 16 -13.38 2.41 -7.85
C ASP A 16 -13.00 2.75 -6.39
N ALA A 17 -13.59 2.05 -5.41
CA ALA A 17 -13.21 2.21 -4.01
C ALA A 17 -11.78 1.73 -3.74
N LEU A 18 -11.39 0.57 -4.28
CA LEU A 18 -10.04 0.03 -4.15
C LEU A 18 -8.99 0.89 -4.85
N ASP A 19 -9.33 1.54 -5.97
CA ASP A 19 -8.44 2.50 -6.64
C ASP A 19 -8.20 3.72 -5.75
N ALA A 20 -9.25 4.25 -5.10
CA ALA A 20 -9.10 5.34 -4.13
C ALA A 20 -8.26 4.94 -2.91
N VAL A 21 -8.44 3.70 -2.41
CA VAL A 21 -7.61 3.14 -1.33
C VAL A 21 -6.14 3.03 -1.76
N ARG A 22 -5.87 2.57 -2.99
CA ARG A 22 -4.51 2.50 -3.52
C ARG A 22 -3.86 3.87 -3.56
N ASP A 23 -4.57 4.88 -4.06
CA ASP A 23 -4.05 6.25 -4.15
C ASP A 23 -3.67 6.82 -2.77
N ASP A 24 -4.46 6.54 -1.74
CA ASP A 24 -4.19 7.01 -0.38
C ASP A 24 -3.04 6.25 0.30
N ILE A 25 -2.93 4.94 0.07
CA ILE A 25 -1.76 4.16 0.49
C ILE A 25 -0.50 4.69 -0.19
N ASP A 26 -0.54 4.92 -1.50
CA ASP A 26 0.60 5.46 -2.24
C ASP A 26 1.00 6.85 -1.70
N PHE A 27 0.01 7.70 -1.39
CA PHE A 27 0.27 9.00 -0.79
C PHE A 27 0.90 8.91 0.62
N SER A 28 0.42 7.96 1.43
CA SER A 28 0.79 7.87 2.85
C SER A 28 2.05 7.05 3.12
N LEU A 29 2.39 6.12 2.23
CA LEU A 29 3.58 5.26 2.36
C LEU A 29 4.86 6.10 2.31
N GLY A 30 5.64 6.00 3.39
CA GLY A 30 6.83 6.80 3.61
C GLY A 30 8.13 5.99 3.58
N ASP A 31 9.24 6.73 3.68
CA ASP A 31 10.58 6.13 3.78
C ASP A 31 10.72 5.18 4.97
N SER A 32 10.06 5.48 6.10
CA SER A 32 10.11 4.64 7.30
C SER A 32 9.52 3.24 7.08
N ASP A 33 8.52 3.12 6.21
CA ASP A 33 7.87 1.85 5.90
C ASP A 33 8.77 0.98 5.04
N ILE A 34 9.46 1.60 4.08
CA ILE A 34 10.49 0.95 3.27
C ILE A 34 11.70 0.57 4.13
N ASP A 35 12.14 1.44 5.05
CA ASP A 35 13.21 1.12 6.00
C ASP A 35 12.84 -0.07 6.90
N PHE A 36 11.57 -0.15 7.32
CA PHE A 36 11.06 -1.29 8.07
C PHE A 36 11.06 -2.56 7.21
N TYR A 37 10.56 -2.51 5.98
CA TYR A 37 10.58 -3.63 5.04
C TYR A 37 12.01 -4.17 4.81
N LEU A 38 12.99 -3.29 4.60
CA LEU A 38 14.40 -3.67 4.43
C LEU A 38 15.01 -4.26 5.70
N ARG A 39 14.54 -3.86 6.88
CA ARG A 39 14.99 -4.45 8.14
C ARG A 39 14.52 -5.90 8.30
N GLU A 40 13.29 -6.19 7.90
CA GLU A 40 12.69 -7.52 8.01
C GLU A 40 13.15 -8.46 6.89
N ASN A 41 13.32 -7.95 5.67
CA ASN A 41 13.65 -8.76 4.48
C ASN A 41 15.14 -8.75 4.13
N GLY A 42 15.92 -7.88 4.78
CA GLY A 42 17.34 -7.70 4.53
C GLY A 42 17.64 -6.58 3.54
N PRO A 43 18.93 -6.20 3.45
CA PRO A 43 19.38 -5.17 2.53
C PRO A 43 19.25 -5.61 1.07
N VAL A 44 19.16 -4.64 0.18
CA VAL A 44 19.20 -4.87 -1.27
C VAL A 44 20.55 -4.45 -1.83
N ILE A 45 21.03 -5.17 -2.84
CA ILE A 45 22.31 -4.87 -3.50
C ILE A 45 22.04 -4.12 -4.80
N SER A 46 22.66 -2.96 -4.96
CA SER A 46 22.65 -2.18 -6.21
C SER A 46 24.07 -1.77 -6.56
N ASP A 47 24.52 -2.07 -7.78
CA ASP A 47 25.88 -1.77 -8.26
C ASP A 47 27.02 -2.20 -7.32
N GLY A 48 26.82 -3.30 -6.59
CA GLY A 48 27.80 -3.83 -5.62
C GLY A 48 27.82 -3.09 -4.28
N GLU A 49 26.95 -2.10 -4.08
CA GLU A 49 26.69 -1.45 -2.80
C GLU A 49 25.49 -2.07 -2.09
N GLU A 50 25.60 -2.22 -0.77
CA GLU A 50 24.52 -2.74 0.06
C GLU A 50 23.68 -1.58 0.60
N LEU A 51 22.43 -1.50 0.15
CA LEU A 51 21.49 -0.44 0.48
C LEU A 51 20.51 -0.93 1.56
N ARG A 52 20.56 -0.26 2.72
CA ARG A 52 19.80 -0.62 3.92
C ARG A 52 18.65 0.34 4.25
N THR A 53 18.55 1.45 3.53
CA THR A 53 17.54 2.48 3.80
C THR A 53 16.92 3.02 2.52
N ALA A 54 15.67 3.46 2.62
CA ALA A 54 14.91 4.17 1.60
C ALA A 54 15.66 5.41 1.10
N SER A 55 16.29 6.15 2.02
CA SER A 55 17.10 7.32 1.66
C SER A 55 18.33 6.97 0.82
N ALA A 56 19.00 5.84 1.12
CA ALA A 56 20.13 5.37 0.32
C ALA A 56 19.66 4.91 -1.07
N LEU A 57 18.54 4.17 -1.12
CA LEU A 57 17.90 3.76 -2.37
C LEU A 57 17.56 4.96 -3.26
N LYS A 58 16.85 5.97 -2.77
CA LYS A 58 16.50 7.16 -3.59
C LYS A 58 17.70 7.87 -4.20
N ARG A 59 18.86 7.84 -3.51
CA ARG A 59 20.08 8.52 -3.95
C ARG A 59 20.88 7.69 -4.94
N THR A 60 20.94 6.38 -4.75
CA THR A 60 21.79 5.48 -5.53
C THR A 60 21.01 4.81 -6.66
N ASP A 61 19.83 4.27 -6.37
CA ASP A 61 18.94 3.61 -7.34
C ASP A 61 17.46 3.92 -7.03
N TYR A 62 16.99 5.01 -7.63
CA TYR A 62 15.59 5.42 -7.52
C TYR A 62 14.63 4.42 -8.20
N GLY A 63 15.10 3.64 -9.18
CA GLY A 63 14.30 2.59 -9.81
C GLY A 63 14.01 1.46 -8.82
N LEU A 64 15.04 1.00 -8.10
CA LEU A 64 14.88 -0.01 -7.05
C LEU A 64 14.05 0.49 -5.88
N TYR A 65 14.24 1.75 -5.46
CA TYR A 65 13.34 2.40 -4.49
C TYR A 65 11.87 2.28 -4.91
N ARG A 66 11.57 2.66 -6.16
CA ARG A 66 10.21 2.64 -6.69
C ARG A 66 9.66 1.22 -6.76
N SER A 67 10.45 0.26 -7.22
CA SER A 67 10.03 -1.15 -7.29
C SER A 67 9.65 -1.71 -5.93
N ILE A 68 10.43 -1.43 -4.88
CA ILE A 68 10.12 -1.88 -3.50
C ILE A 68 8.86 -1.19 -2.99
N ARG A 69 8.68 0.11 -3.27
CA ARG A 69 7.46 0.84 -2.94
C ARG A 69 6.23 0.22 -3.62
N ASP A 70 6.31 -0.03 -4.92
CA ASP A 70 5.22 -0.62 -5.69
C ASP A 70 4.89 -2.04 -5.19
N GLU A 71 5.88 -2.84 -4.83
CA GLU A 71 5.70 -4.17 -4.22
C GLU A 71 4.96 -4.10 -2.88
N LEU A 72 5.34 -3.17 -2.00
CA LEU A 72 4.66 -2.94 -0.72
C LEU A 72 3.18 -2.58 -0.91
N ILE A 73 2.89 -1.67 -1.84
CA ILE A 73 1.53 -1.25 -2.17
C ILE A 73 0.74 -2.45 -2.69
N ASP A 74 1.32 -3.23 -3.60
CA ASP A 74 0.64 -4.37 -4.21
C ASP A 74 0.35 -5.49 -3.18
N MET A 75 1.24 -5.77 -2.24
CA MET A 75 1.00 -6.71 -1.15
C MET A 75 -0.20 -6.29 -0.28
N VAL A 76 -0.20 -5.03 0.16
CA VAL A 76 -1.26 -4.49 1.02
C VAL A 76 -2.60 -4.45 0.27
N MET A 77 -2.59 -4.03 -0.99
CA MET A 77 -3.79 -4.00 -1.83
C MET A 77 -4.33 -5.41 -2.11
N SER A 78 -3.47 -6.43 -2.19
CA SER A 78 -3.92 -7.82 -2.33
C SER A 78 -4.73 -8.26 -1.11
N GLU A 79 -4.22 -8.01 0.11
CA GLU A 79 -4.93 -8.36 1.35
C GLU A 79 -6.27 -7.64 1.47
N ILE A 80 -6.30 -6.33 1.22
CA ILE A 80 -7.54 -5.54 1.27
C ILE A 80 -8.54 -6.05 0.24
N ARG A 81 -8.10 -6.33 -0.99
CA ARG A 81 -8.96 -6.84 -2.05
C ARG A 81 -9.55 -8.19 -1.69
N GLU A 82 -8.74 -9.11 -1.17
CA GLU A 82 -9.19 -10.44 -0.75
C GLU A 82 -10.25 -10.35 0.35
N GLY A 83 -10.00 -9.56 1.40
CA GLY A 83 -11.00 -9.33 2.45
C GLY A 83 -12.30 -8.71 1.90
N ALA A 84 -12.17 -7.68 1.06
CA ALA A 84 -13.34 -6.97 0.54
C ALA A 84 -14.18 -7.86 -0.38
N MET A 85 -13.54 -8.70 -1.20
CA MET A 85 -14.21 -9.69 -2.06
C MET A 85 -14.78 -10.88 -1.28
N ALA A 86 -14.22 -11.21 -0.12
CA ALA A 86 -14.75 -12.22 0.79
C ALA A 86 -15.99 -11.74 1.57
N GLY A 87 -16.37 -10.46 1.45
CA GLY A 87 -17.45 -9.84 2.23
C GLY A 87 -17.01 -9.52 3.66
N GLU A 88 -15.71 -9.39 3.90
CA GLU A 88 -15.15 -8.98 5.17
C GLU A 88 -15.09 -7.45 5.19
N PHE A 89 -16.00 -6.81 5.92
CA PHE A 89 -15.98 -5.38 6.19
C PHE A 89 -16.44 -5.16 7.64
N PRO A 90 -15.94 -4.14 8.36
CA PRO A 90 -14.99 -3.10 7.94
C PRO A 90 -13.51 -3.56 7.84
N ILE A 91 -12.77 -3.07 6.83
CA ILE A 91 -11.32 -3.32 6.62
C ILE A 91 -10.52 -2.06 6.98
N ARG A 92 -9.56 -2.19 7.89
CA ARG A 92 -8.61 -1.12 8.20
C ARG A 92 -7.54 -1.02 7.12
N ILE A 93 -7.34 0.18 6.59
CA ILE A 93 -6.35 0.45 5.54
C ILE A 93 -4.98 0.73 6.20
N PRO A 94 -3.91 0.00 5.88
CA PRO A 94 -2.58 0.32 6.38
C PRO A 94 -2.07 1.65 5.81
N PHE A 95 -1.22 2.33 6.58
CA PHE A 95 -0.65 3.65 6.26
C PHE A 95 -1.65 4.80 6.15
N ALA A 96 -2.94 4.50 6.04
CA ALA A 96 -4.03 5.45 6.07
C ALA A 96 -4.81 5.39 7.40
N ASP A 97 -5.34 6.52 7.85
CA ASP A 97 -6.18 6.60 9.07
C ASP A 97 -7.67 6.39 8.73
N THR A 98 -7.96 5.50 7.79
CA THR A 98 -9.30 5.31 7.20
C THR A 98 -9.68 3.82 7.12
N VAL A 99 -10.97 3.58 6.90
CA VAL A 99 -11.57 2.25 6.83
C VAL A 99 -12.35 2.13 5.52
N LEU A 100 -12.25 0.98 4.87
CA LEU A 100 -13.11 0.59 3.76
C LEU A 100 -14.24 -0.28 4.31
N GLU A 101 -15.49 0.08 3.99
CA GLU A 101 -16.68 -0.65 4.44
C GLU A 101 -17.74 -0.73 3.34
N SER A 102 -18.64 -1.71 3.41
CA SER A 102 -19.83 -1.75 2.56
C SER A 102 -21.07 -1.30 3.34
N SER A 103 -22.04 -0.71 2.66
CA SER A 103 -23.39 -0.57 3.23
C SER A 103 -24.22 -1.84 3.01
N GLU A 104 -24.70 -2.39 4.13
CA GLU A 104 -25.73 -3.43 4.18
C GLU A 104 -27.10 -2.96 3.66
#